data_AF-A0A7L5FI48-F1
#
_entry.id   AF-A0A7L5FI48-F1
#
_cell.length_a   1.000
_cell.length_b   1.000
_cell.length_c   1.000
_cell.angle_alpha   90.00
_cell.angle_beta   90.00
_cell.angle_gamma   90.00
#
_symmetry.space_group_name_H-M   'P 1'
#
loop_
_entity.id
_entity.type
_entity.pdbx_description
1 polymer ?
#
loop_
_entity_poly.entity_id
_entity_poly.type
_entity_poly.pdbx_seq_one_letter_code
_entity_poly.pdbx_strand_id
1 'polypeptide(L)'
;MLDFLLDRKPFSRDVAVFLNHLSNSDLVLDVASISLQNINYIIAKAKNRKSAHLKISKINSLVNVLNVGQKEIHPIYLNLKILKMDSKISVPQKIIIASLLLAM
;
A
#
# COMPACT_ATOMS: atom_id res chain seq x y z
N MET A 1 3.54 -0.27 -7.47
CA MET A 1 4.47 0.75 -6.91
C MET A 1 5.78 0.14 -6.41
N LEU A 2 5.76 -0.83 -5.49
CA LEU A 2 6.99 -1.43 -4.96
C LEU A 2 7.90 -2.03 -6.04
N ASP A 3 7.33 -2.69 -7.06
CA ASP A 3 8.11 -3.26 -8.16
C ASP A 3 8.86 -2.21 -8.97
N PHE A 4 8.25 -1.05 -9.21
CA PHE A 4 8.93 0.10 -9.83
C PHE A 4 10.06 0.63 -8.96
N LEU A 5 9.81 0.81 -7.66
CA LEU A 5 10.80 1.37 -6.74
C LEU A 5 12.00 0.44 -6.50
N LEU A 6 11.79 -0.87 -6.55
CA LEU A 6 12.84 -1.85 -6.39
C LEU A 6 13.46 -2.31 -7.71
N ASP A 7 12.91 -1.88 -8.85
CA ASP A 7 13.24 -2.35 -10.20
C ASP A 7 13.08 -3.87 -10.37
N ARG A 8 11.95 -4.39 -9.87
CA ARG A 8 11.59 -5.81 -10.00
C ARG A 8 10.99 -6.07 -11.37
N LYS A 9 11.77 -6.72 -12.23
CA LYS A 9 11.30 -7.21 -13.53
C LYS A 9 10.34 -8.40 -13.37
N PRO A 10 9.37 -8.58 -14.29
CA PRO A 10 9.09 -7.73 -15.45
C PRO A 10 8.27 -6.47 -15.13
N PHE A 11 7.59 -6.44 -13.99
CA PHE A 11 6.55 -5.47 -13.65
C PHE A 11 7.04 -4.03 -13.46
N SER A 12 8.34 -3.81 -13.22
CA SER A 12 8.89 -2.46 -13.06
C SER A 12 8.64 -1.58 -14.29
N ARG A 13 8.66 -2.17 -15.50
CA ARG A 13 8.41 -1.44 -16.75
C ARG A 13 6.94 -1.06 -16.91
N ASP A 14 6.03 -1.97 -16.64
CA ASP A 14 4.59 -1.74 -16.80
C ASP A 14 4.11 -0.64 -15.85
N VAL A 15 4.61 -0.66 -14.61
CA VAL A 15 4.31 0.38 -13.63
C VAL A 15 4.90 1.73 -14.05
N ALA A 16 6.08 1.77 -14.67
CA ALA A 16 6.66 3.01 -15.19
C ALA A 16 5.80 3.62 -16.30
N VAL A 17 5.30 2.78 -17.23
CA VAL A 17 4.39 3.19 -18.30
C VAL A 17 3.10 3.75 -17.71
N PHE A 18 2.51 3.06 -16.73
CA PHE A 18 1.31 3.55 -16.03
C PHE A 18 1.54 4.91 -15.37
N LEU A 19 2.64 5.10 -14.62
CA LEU A 19 2.94 6.36 -13.96
C LEU A 19 3.18 7.50 -14.96
N ASN A 20 3.79 7.21 -16.11
CA ASN A 20 3.99 8.19 -17.18
C ASN A 20 2.67 8.59 -17.86
N HIS A 21 1.73 7.67 -18.03
CA HIS A 21 0.38 8.03 -18.50
C HIS A 21 -0.34 8.89 -17.47
N LEU A 22 -0.21 8.54 -16.18
CA LEU A 22 -0.83 9.29 -15.10
C LEU A 22 -0.31 10.73 -15.02
N SER A 23 1.00 10.95 -15.16
CA SER A 23 1.60 12.29 -15.14
C SER A 23 1.17 13.20 -16.30
N ASN A 24 0.61 12.62 -17.37
CA ASN A 24 0.06 13.35 -18.51
C ASN A 24 -1.47 13.42 -18.49
N SER A 25 -2.10 13.04 -17.38
CA SER A 25 -3.54 13.01 -17.21
C SER A 25 -3.97 13.91 -16.04
N ASP A 26 -5.25 14.26 -15.98
CA ASP A 26 -5.83 14.99 -14.85
C ASP A 26 -6.13 14.07 -13.64
N LEU A 27 -5.72 12.80 -13.71
CA LEU A 27 -5.94 11.83 -12.64
C LEU A 27 -4.94 12.04 -11.51
N VAL A 28 -5.46 12.04 -10.29
CA VAL A 28 -4.67 12.12 -9.07
C VAL A 28 -4.42 10.73 -8.52
N LEU A 29 -3.17 10.44 -8.13
CA LEU A 29 -2.85 9.20 -7.42
C LEU A 29 -3.00 9.42 -5.91
N ASP A 30 -3.97 8.75 -5.30
CA ASP A 30 -4.09 8.71 -3.86
C ASP A 30 -3.42 7.46 -3.27
N VAL A 31 -2.71 7.63 -2.17
CA VAL A 31 -2.08 6.53 -1.43
C VAL A 31 -2.33 6.69 0.06
N ALA A 32 -2.76 5.61 0.72
CA ALA A 32 -2.89 5.57 2.16
C ALA A 32 -1.53 5.77 2.86
N SER A 33 -1.50 6.57 3.91
CA SER A 33 -0.30 6.82 4.73
C SER A 33 0.37 5.53 5.22
N ILE A 34 -0.43 4.53 5.60
CA ILE A 34 0.04 3.20 6.03
C ILE A 34 0.80 2.49 4.89
N SER A 35 0.30 2.56 3.65
CA SER A 35 0.97 1.96 2.50
C SER A 35 2.33 2.60 2.23
N LEU A 36 2.45 3.92 2.36
CA LEU A 36 3.74 4.61 2.24
C LEU A 36 4.73 4.17 3.32
N GLN A 37 4.24 4.01 4.55
CA GLN A 37 5.07 3.54 5.66
C GLN A 37 5.60 2.12 5.42
N ASN A 38 4.74 1.23 4.92
CA ASN A 38 5.12 -0.14 4.57
C ASN A 38 6.13 -0.16 3.40
N ILE A 39 5.91 0.65 2.36
CA ILE A 39 6.88 0.79 1.25
C ILE A 39 8.23 1.30 1.76
N ASN A 40 8.24 2.31 2.63
CA ASN A 40 9.46 2.85 3.22
C ASN A 40 10.23 1.76 3.99
N TYR A 41 9.53 1.01 4.83
CA TYR A 41 10.10 -0.09 5.60
C TYR A 41 10.71 -1.17 4.69
N ILE A 42 9.96 -1.64 3.68
CA ILE A 42 10.42 -2.69 2.76
C ILE A 42 11.68 -2.23 2.00
N ILE A 43 11.70 -1.00 1.48
CA ILE A 43 12.88 -0.49 0.75
C ILE A 43 14.08 -0.32 1.69
N ALA A 44 13.85 0.15 2.93
CA ALA A 44 14.91 0.31 3.91
C ALA A 44 15.57 -1.02 4.26
N LYS A 45 14.77 -2.09 4.33
CA LYS A 45 15.24 -3.46 4.57
C LYS A 45 15.90 -4.09 3.35
N ALA A 46 15.34 -3.90 2.16
CA ALA A 46 15.86 -4.50 0.92
C ALA A 46 17.11 -3.81 0.38
N LYS A 47 17.27 -2.51 0.63
CA LYS A 47 18.41 -1.71 0.16
C LYS A 47 19.10 -1.02 1.34
N ASN A 48 18.65 0.18 1.70
CA ASN A 48 19.12 0.92 2.87
C ASN A 48 18.19 2.12 3.14
N ARG A 49 18.31 2.73 4.33
CA ARG A 49 17.47 3.86 4.76
C ARG A 49 17.60 5.09 3.85
N LYS A 50 18.79 5.38 3.32
CA LYS A 50 19.02 6.50 2.39
C LYS A 50 18.24 6.32 1.10
N SER A 51 18.30 5.12 0.52
CA SER A 51 17.52 4.76 -0.67
C SER A 51 16.02 4.82 -0.41
N ALA A 52 15.57 4.38 0.78
CA ALA A 52 14.17 4.46 1.16
C ALA A 52 13.68 5.90 1.22
N HIS A 53 14.41 6.77 1.92
CA HIS A 53 14.10 8.19 2.04
C HIS A 53 14.02 8.89 0.67
N LEU A 54 15.04 8.68 -0.19
CA LEU A 54 15.05 9.25 -1.54
C LEU A 54 13.86 8.79 -2.39
N LYS A 55 13.48 7.51 -2.28
CA LYS A 55 12.36 6.95 -3.05
C LYS A 55 11.02 7.43 -2.53
N ILE A 56 10.81 7.48 -1.21
CA ILE A 56 9.58 8.00 -0.60
C ILE A 56 9.41 9.49 -0.91
N SER A 57 10.48 10.29 -0.83
CA SER A 57 10.44 11.71 -1.19
C SER A 57 9.93 11.93 -2.62
N LYS A 58 10.38 11.11 -3.58
CA LYS A 58 9.89 11.15 -4.97
C LYS A 58 8.45 10.69 -5.13
N ILE A 59 7.98 9.75 -4.32
CA ILE A 59 6.57 9.32 -4.37
C ILE A 59 5.67 10.41 -3.81
N ASN A 60 6.06 11.05 -2.72
CA ASN A 60 5.29 12.13 -2.11
C ASN A 60 5.09 13.33 -3.05
N SER A 61 5.97 13.52 -4.05
CA SER A 61 5.76 14.54 -5.10
C SER A 61 4.81 14.10 -6.22
N LEU A 62 4.42 12.83 -6.27
CA LEU A 62 3.58 12.24 -7.31
C LEU A 62 2.20 11.81 -6.81
N VAL A 63 2.02 11.70 -5.49
CA VAL A 63 0.81 11.15 -4.88
C VAL A 63 0.28 12.07 -3.80
N ASN A 64 -1.04 12.10 -3.68
CA ASN A 64 -1.71 12.62 -2.51
C ASN A 64 -1.74 11.55 -1.42
N VAL A 65 -1.33 11.93 -0.21
CA VAL A 65 -1.29 11.02 0.93
C VAL A 65 -2.59 11.13 1.71
N LEU A 66 -3.38 10.07 1.68
CA LEU A 66 -4.60 9.97 2.46
C LEU A 66 -4.26 9.56 3.89
N ASN A 67 -4.70 10.38 4.85
CA ASN A 67 -4.61 10.02 6.25
C ASN A 67 -5.65 8.94 6.55
N VAL A 68 -5.21 7.82 7.12
CA VAL A 68 -6.09 6.73 7.54
C VAL A 68 -6.13 6.73 9.06
N GLY A 69 -7.24 7.21 9.62
CA GLY A 69 -7.47 7.35 11.05
C GLY A 69 -8.57 6.43 11.56
N GLN A 70 -9.00 6.69 12.81
CA GLN A 70 -10.03 5.86 13.45
C GLN A 70 -11.35 5.82 12.69
N LYS A 71 -11.72 6.91 11.99
CA LYS A 71 -12.99 7.01 11.26
C LYS A 71 -13.07 6.05 10.08
N GLU A 72 -11.94 5.80 9.42
CA GLU A 72 -11.82 4.88 8.30
C GLU A 72 -11.64 3.43 8.80
N ILE A 73 -10.98 3.28 9.96
CA ILE A 73 -10.64 1.98 10.54
C ILE A 73 -11.84 1.33 11.25
N HIS A 74 -12.61 2.10 12.03
CA HIS A 74 -13.67 1.58 12.89
C HIS A 74 -14.78 0.81 12.14
N PRO A 75 -15.29 1.30 10.98
CA PRO A 75 -16.26 0.55 10.19
C PRO A 75 -15.73 -0.79 9.68
N ILE A 76 -14.45 -0.86 9.32
CA ILE A 76 -13.81 -2.10 8.87
C ILE A 76 -13.78 -3.13 9.99
N TYR A 77 -13.40 -2.72 11.20
CA TYR A 77 -13.43 -3.61 12.38
C TYR A 77 -14.83 -4.09 12.73
N LEU A 78 -15.84 -3.22 12.63
CA LEU A 78 -17.23 -3.58 12.91
C LEU A 78 -17.75 -4.61 11.90
N ASN A 79 -17.49 -4.39 10.62
CA ASN A 79 -17.87 -5.32 9.56
C ASN A 79 -17.16 -6.67 9.70
N LEU A 80 -15.86 -6.69 10.02
CA LEU A 80 -15.12 -7.92 10.28
C LEU A 80 -15.63 -8.66 11.53
N LYS A 81 -16.08 -7.93 12.56
CA LYS A 81 -16.64 -8.53 13.77
C LYS A 81 -18.01 -9.14 13.51
N ILE A 82 -18.89 -8.46 12.77
CA ILE A 82 -20.19 -8.99 12.33
C ILE A 82 -19.98 -10.26 11.50
N LEU A 83 -19.07 -10.24 10.52
CA LEU A 83 -18.74 -11.41 9.70
C LEU A 83 -18.19 -12.59 10.52
N LYS A 84 -17.44 -12.33 11.61
CA LYS A 84 -16.98 -13.38 12.53
C LYS A 84 -18.07 -13.89 13.47
N MET A 85 -19.09 -13.09 13.77
CA MET A 85 -20.21 -13.46 14.64
C MET A 85 -21.27 -14.25 13.87
N ASP A 86 -21.43 -14.00 12.56
CA ASP A 86 -22.35 -14.76 11.69
C ASP A 86 -21.79 -16.11 11.24
N SER A 87 -20.51 -16.38 11.48
CA SER A 87 -19.83 -17.57 10.96
C SER A 87 -19.54 -18.65 12.03
N LYS A 88 -20.46 -19.63 12.15
CA LYS A 88 -20.07 -21.06 12.12
C LYS A 88 -19.56 -21.46 10.72
N ILE A 89 -18.77 -20.59 10.09
CA ILE A 89 -18.24 -20.76 8.73
C ILE A 89 -16.74 -20.55 8.83
N SER A 90 -15.98 -21.56 8.42
CA SER A 90 -14.53 -21.51 8.30
C SER A 90 -14.15 -20.34 7.40
N VAL A 91 -13.62 -19.27 7.99
CA VAL A 91 -13.08 -18.14 7.24
C VAL A 91 -11.86 -18.68 6.48
N PRO A 92 -11.86 -18.67 5.14
CA PRO A 92 -10.73 -19.18 4.38
C PRO A 92 -9.49 -18.37 4.75
N GLN A 93 -8.41 -19.07 5.14
CA GLN A 93 -7.14 -18.53 5.60
C GLN A 93 -6.54 -17.42 4.70
N LYS A 94 -7.01 -17.31 3.45
CA LYS A 94 -6.68 -16.22 2.52
C LYS A 94 -7.03 -14.82 3.03
N ILE A 95 -8.08 -14.64 3.84
CA ILE A 95 -8.45 -13.30 4.38
C ILE A 95 -7.52 -12.87 5.52
N ILE A 96 -6.97 -13.84 6.28
CA ILE A 96 -6.05 -13.56 7.38
C ILE A 96 -4.73 -12.99 6.85
N ILE A 97 -4.30 -13.39 5.64
CA ILE A 97 -3.06 -12.88 5.02
C ILE A 97 -3.16 -11.37 4.72
N ALA A 98 -4.32 -10.87 4.30
CA ALA A 98 -4.50 -9.44 4.01
C ALA A 98 -4.42 -8.57 5.28
N SER A 99 -4.80 -9.10 6.44
CA SER A 99 -4.75 -8.39 7.72
C SER A 99 -3.40 -8.51 8.42
N LEU A 100 -2.64 -9.59 8.19
CA LEU A 100 -1.25 -9.69 8.68
C LEU A 100 -0.29 -8.76 7.92
N LEU A 101 -0.54 -8.50 6.63
CA LEU A 101 0.25 -7.56 5.82
C LEU A 101 0.03 -6.07 6.19
N LEU A 102 -0.99 -5.78 6.99
CA LEU A 102 -1.23 -4.45 7.58
C LEU A 102 -0.57 -4.28 8.96
N ALA A 103 0.01 -5.36 9.53
CA ALA A 103 0.60 -5.37 10.87
C ALA A 103 2.10 -5.75 10.90
N MET A 104 2.78 -5.85 9.74
CA MET A 104 4.22 -6.12 9.63
C MET A 104 4.99 -4.99 8.94
#